data_AF-A0A661G1Y0-F1
#
_entry.id   AF-A0A661G1Y0-F1
#
_cell.length_a   1.000
_cell.length_b   1.000
_cell.length_c   1.000
_cell.angle_alpha   90.00
_cell.angle_beta   90.00
_cell.angle_gamma   90.00
#
_symmetry.space_group_name_H-M   'P 1'
#
loop_
_entity.id
_entity.type
_entity.pdbx_description
1 polymer ?
#
loop_
_entity_poly.entity_id
_entity_poly.type
_entity_poly.pdbx_seq_one_letter_code
_entity_poly.pdbx_strand_id
1 'polypeptide(L)'
;HFGPKNSIFLGLTVYIGVVCWAVFLVDVSQFYAMSITIGMVQGGVQGMSRSLFAGLIPAHQSGEFFGFYNMLTKFAHVLGPVLVGIVAYFSDEPKYILVAVLPMFVIGALLLTRVDGSLENNETEAGTPARRY
;
A
#
# COMPACT_ATOMS: atom_id res chain seq x y z
N HIS A 1 -17.67 6.36 8.81
CA HIS A 1 -16.87 5.12 8.62
C HIS A 1 -15.95 5.36 7.44
N PHE A 2 -14.63 5.41 7.65
CA PHE A 2 -13.67 5.53 6.56
C PHE A 2 -13.61 4.19 5.84
N GLY A 3 -13.95 4.16 4.55
CA GLY A 3 -13.86 2.94 3.77
C GLY A 3 -12.40 2.52 3.53
N PRO A 4 -12.14 1.24 3.22
CA PRO A 4 -10.79 0.71 3.07
C PRO A 4 -10.00 1.43 1.98
N LYS A 5 -10.66 1.84 0.89
CA LYS A 5 -10.02 2.57 -0.23
C LYS A 5 -9.48 3.92 0.21
N ASN A 6 -10.31 4.74 0.87
CA ASN A 6 -9.91 6.07 1.35
C ASN A 6 -8.77 5.98 2.37
N SER A 7 -8.77 4.93 3.18
CA SER A 7 -7.75 4.71 4.18
C SER A 7 -6.41 4.25 3.58
N ILE A 8 -6.43 3.42 2.53
CA ILE A 8 -5.23 3.10 1.73
C ILE A 8 -4.70 4.36 1.05
N PHE A 9 -5.57 5.20 0.46
CA PHE A 9 -5.17 6.45 -0.17
C PHE A 9 -4.52 7.43 0.80
N LEU A 10 -5.03 7.52 2.03
CA LEU A 10 -4.40 8.27 3.11
C LEU A 10 -2.99 7.74 3.41
N GLY A 11 -2.83 6.41 3.52
CA GLY A 11 -1.53 5.78 3.73
C GLY A 11 -0.53 6.09 2.60
N LEU A 12 -0.96 6.03 1.34
CA LEU A 12 -0.12 6.41 0.20
C LEU A 12 0.27 7.89 0.22
N THR A 13 -0.65 8.76 0.63
CA THR A 13 -0.35 10.19 0.78
C THR A 13 0.72 10.42 1.84
N VAL A 14 0.64 9.71 2.98
CA VAL A 14 1.68 9.75 4.02
C VAL A 14 3.01 9.21 3.48
N TYR A 15 3.02 8.12 2.71
CA TYR A 15 4.25 7.61 2.09
C TYR A 15 4.90 8.60 1.15
N ILE A 16 4.12 9.24 0.27
CA ILE A 16 4.64 10.28 -0.63
C ILE A 16 5.23 11.43 0.20
N GLY A 17 4.53 11.89 1.24
CA GLY A 17 5.04 12.93 2.14
C GLY A 17 6.35 12.56 2.84
N VAL A 18 6.47 11.32 3.30
CA VAL A 18 7.68 10.79 3.91
C VAL A 18 8.84 10.72 2.91
N VAL A 19 8.60 10.26 1.68
CA VAL A 19 9.65 10.22 0.65
C VAL A 19 10.07 11.62 0.23
N CYS A 20 9.16 12.59 0.18
CA CYS A 20 9.51 13.99 -0.02
C CYS A 20 10.36 14.54 1.14
N TRP A 21 10.05 14.17 2.39
CA TRP A 21 10.88 14.52 3.54
C TRP A 21 12.28 13.90 3.43
N ALA A 22 12.39 12.66 2.93
CA ALA A 22 13.65 11.92 2.88
C ALA A 22 14.79 12.66 2.14
N VAL A 23 14.49 13.59 1.24
CA VAL A 23 15.50 14.42 0.56
C VAL A 23 16.24 15.35 1.54
N PHE A 24 15.58 15.75 2.63
CA PHE A 24 16.12 16.61 3.69
C PHE A 24 16.73 15.83 4.85
N LEU A 25 16.92 14.51 4.70
CA LEU A 25 17.61 13.70 5.72
C LEU A 25 19.07 14.12 5.83
N VAL A 26 19.41 14.66 6.99
CA VAL A 26 20.80 14.98 7.37
C VAL A 26 21.24 14.13 8.56
N ASP A 27 20.33 13.90 9.52
CA ASP A 27 20.62 13.22 10.78
C ASP A 27 20.00 11.81 10.87
N VAL A 28 20.69 10.93 11.60
CA VAL A 28 20.22 9.56 11.88
C VAL A 28 18.94 9.54 12.71
N SER A 29 18.71 10.54 13.57
CA SER A 29 17.48 10.67 14.37
C SER A 29 16.23 10.84 13.48
N GLN A 30 16.34 11.64 12.42
CA GLN A 30 15.28 11.84 11.44
C GLN A 30 14.99 10.54 10.68
N PHE A 31 16.02 9.75 10.37
CA PHE A 31 15.87 8.44 9.74
C PHE A 31 15.09 7.46 10.63
N TYR A 32 15.36 7.45 11.94
CA TYR A 32 14.60 6.61 12.88
C TYR A 32 13.14 7.06 13.00
N ALA A 33 12.89 8.36 13.13
CA ALA A 33 11.52 8.90 13.19
C ALA A 33 10.73 8.50 11.93
N MET A 34 11.34 8.65 10.76
CA MET A 34 10.76 8.25 9.49
C MET A 34 10.46 6.75 9.42
N SER A 35 11.41 5.91 9.85
CA SER A 35 11.25 4.46 9.84
C SER A 35 10.09 3.99 10.73
N ILE A 36 9.91 4.65 11.88
CA ILE A 36 8.77 4.39 12.78
C ILE A 36 7.44 4.77 12.11
N THR A 37 7.39 5.95 11.48
CA THR A 37 6.19 6.40 10.75
C THR A 37 5.84 5.42 9.62
N ILE A 38 6.82 5.01 8.81
CA ILE A 38 6.63 4.03 7.74
C ILE A 38 6.10 2.72 8.32
N GLY A 39 6.72 2.19 9.38
CA GLY A 39 6.30 0.93 10.00
C GLY A 39 4.86 0.98 10.52
N MET A 40 4.46 2.09 11.12
CA MET A 40 3.09 2.29 11.60
C MET A 40 2.07 2.31 10.45
N VAL A 41 2.36 3.04 9.39
CA VAL A 41 1.48 3.12 8.20
C VAL A 41 1.42 1.78 7.47
N GLN A 42 2.54 1.04 7.42
CA GLN A 42 2.65 -0.26 6.75
C GLN A 42 1.67 -1.28 7.34
N GLY A 43 1.55 -1.33 8.68
CA GLY A 43 0.58 -2.22 9.33
C GLY A 43 -0.86 -1.91 8.92
N GLY A 44 -1.22 -0.62 8.87
CA GLY A 44 -2.55 -0.18 8.46
C GLY A 44 -2.85 -0.52 7.00
N VAL A 45 -1.98 -0.08 6.08
CA VAL A 45 -2.19 -0.26 4.63
C VAL A 45 -2.26 -1.75 4.26
N GLN A 46 -1.42 -2.59 4.87
CA GLN A 46 -1.42 -4.03 4.59
C GLN A 46 -2.73 -4.71 5.02
N GLY A 47 -3.28 -4.34 6.18
CA GLY A 47 -4.57 -4.84 6.64
C GLY A 47 -5.72 -4.44 5.70
N MET A 48 -5.76 -3.15 5.33
CA MET A 48 -6.82 -2.59 4.48
C MET A 48 -6.75 -3.11 3.04
N SER A 49 -5.55 -3.30 2.48
CA SER A 49 -5.36 -3.90 1.17
C SER A 49 -5.92 -5.32 1.11
N ARG A 50 -5.72 -6.10 2.19
CA ARG A 50 -6.25 -7.46 2.27
C ARG A 50 -7.77 -7.47 2.37
N SER A 51 -8.36 -6.58 3.16
CA SER A 51 -9.82 -6.45 3.26
C SER A 51 -10.45 -6.04 1.92
N LEU A 52 -9.88 -5.01 1.27
CA LEU A 52 -10.33 -4.55 -0.05
C LEU A 52 -10.25 -5.69 -1.08
N PHE A 53 -9.15 -6.46 -1.07
CA PHE A 53 -9.01 -7.60 -1.96
C PHE A 53 -10.04 -8.70 -1.66
N ALA A 54 -10.28 -9.03 -0.39
CA ALA A 54 -11.28 -10.03 -0.02
C ALA A 54 -12.69 -9.64 -0.49
N GLY A 55 -13.05 -8.35 -0.43
CA GLY A 55 -14.31 -7.83 -0.94
C GLY A 55 -14.46 -7.87 -2.47
N LEU A 56 -13.34 -7.94 -3.22
CA LEU A 56 -13.32 -8.06 -4.68
C LEU A 56 -13.52 -9.48 -5.19
N ILE A 57 -13.38 -10.50 -4.33
CA ILE A 57 -13.35 -11.90 -4.76
C ILE A 57 -14.78 -12.43 -5.03
N PRO A 58 -15.09 -12.88 -6.26
CA PRO A 58 -16.35 -13.55 -6.54
C PRO A 58 -16.41 -14.92 -5.85
N ALA A 59 -17.54 -15.21 -5.20
CA ALA A 59 -17.74 -16.43 -4.41
C ALA A 59 -17.50 -17.75 -5.17
N HIS A 60 -17.65 -17.73 -6.50
CA HIS A 60 -17.51 -18.87 -7.39
C HIS A 60 -16.05 -19.17 -7.83
N GLN A 61 -15.09 -18.24 -7.68
CA GLN A 61 -13.69 -18.42 -8.15
C GLN A 61 -12.64 -18.00 -7.12
N SER A 62 -12.95 -18.09 -5.84
CA SER A 62 -12.10 -17.56 -4.76
C SER A 62 -10.67 -18.10 -4.77
N GLY A 63 -10.47 -19.39 -5.08
CA GLY A 63 -9.14 -20.00 -5.16
C GLY A 63 -8.25 -19.42 -6.26
N GLU A 64 -8.79 -19.10 -7.43
CA GLU A 64 -8.03 -18.57 -8.57
C GLU A 64 -7.61 -17.11 -8.32
N PHE A 65 -8.53 -16.28 -7.82
CA PHE A 65 -8.23 -14.90 -7.44
C PHE A 65 -7.20 -14.83 -6.31
N PHE A 66 -7.33 -15.66 -5.26
CA PHE A 66 -6.30 -15.75 -4.21
C PHE A 66 -4.95 -16.25 -4.74
N GLY A 67 -4.96 -17.21 -5.66
CA GLY A 67 -3.75 -17.68 -6.33
C GLY A 67 -3.05 -16.57 -7.10
N PHE A 68 -3.80 -15.80 -7.89
CA PHE A 68 -3.29 -14.66 -8.65
C PHE A 68 -2.75 -13.56 -7.74
N TYR A 69 -3.46 -13.20 -6.67
CA TYR A 69 -2.99 -12.23 -5.67
C TYR A 69 -1.69 -12.66 -5.01
N ASN A 70 -1.58 -13.92 -4.61
CA ASN A 70 -0.34 -14.46 -4.03
C ASN A 70 0.82 -14.42 -5.02
N MET A 71 0.57 -14.76 -6.29
CA MET A 71 1.57 -14.68 -7.35
C MET A 71 2.03 -13.23 -7.55
N LEU A 72 1.10 -12.28 -7.71
CA LEU A 72 1.40 -10.86 -7.89
C LEU A 72 2.17 -10.28 -6.69
N THR A 73 1.77 -10.65 -5.47
CA THR A 73 2.43 -10.22 -4.24
C THR A 73 3.86 -10.77 -4.15
N LYS A 74 4.10 -12.01 -4.58
CA LYS A 74 5.47 -12.55 -4.66
C LYS A 74 6.32 -11.79 -5.67
N PHE A 75 5.77 -11.43 -6.83
CA PHE A 75 6.49 -10.58 -7.79
C PHE A 75 6.80 -9.20 -7.20
N ALA A 76 5.86 -8.57 -6.51
CA ALA A 76 6.08 -7.28 -5.86
C ALA A 76 7.22 -7.34 -4.84
N HIS A 77 7.30 -8.42 -4.04
CA HIS A 77 8.40 -8.63 -3.08
C HIS A 77 9.76 -8.84 -3.75
N VAL A 78 9.82 -9.27 -5.00
CA VAL A 78 11.07 -9.39 -5.77
C VAL A 78 11.42 -8.06 -6.44
N LEU A 79 10.43 -7.39 -7.04
CA LEU A 79 10.63 -6.14 -7.78
C LEU A 79 11.11 -4.99 -6.87
N GLY A 80 10.61 -4.89 -5.65
CA GLY A 80 11.01 -3.82 -4.71
C GLY A 80 12.51 -3.82 -4.43
N PRO A 81 13.09 -4.91 -3.91
CA PRO A 81 14.53 -5.03 -3.68
C PRO A 81 15.37 -4.90 -4.95
N VAL A 82 14.89 -5.39 -6.10
CA VAL A 82 15.59 -5.23 -7.38
C VAL A 82 15.70 -3.75 -7.76
N LEU A 83 14.60 -3.00 -7.66
CA LEU A 83 14.58 -1.56 -7.95
C LEU A 83 15.51 -0.78 -7.01
N VAL A 84 15.42 -1.06 -5.71
CA VAL A 84 16.29 -0.47 -4.68
C VAL A 84 17.75 -0.83 -4.93
N GLY A 85 18.06 -2.08 -5.27
CA GLY A 85 19.41 -2.55 -5.54
C GLY A 85 20.02 -1.91 -6.79
N ILE A 86 19.22 -1.68 -7.84
CA ILE A 86 19.67 -0.94 -9.03
C ILE A 86 20.06 0.49 -8.64
N VAL A 87 19.25 1.19 -7.85
CA VAL A 87 19.59 2.56 -7.44
C VAL A 87 20.77 2.60 -6.48
N ALA A 88 20.85 1.67 -5.54
CA ALA A 88 21.98 1.54 -4.63
C ALA A 88 23.30 1.24 -5.36
N TYR A 89 23.25 0.56 -6.51
CA TYR A 89 24.44 0.34 -7.34
C TYR A 89 24.99 1.63 -7.96
N PHE A 90 24.12 2.58 -8.31
CA PHE A 90 24.52 3.87 -8.91
C PHE A 90 24.67 5.01 -7.89
N SER A 91 24.17 4.84 -6.66
CA SER A 91 24.14 5.89 -5.64
C SER A 91 24.33 5.33 -4.25
N ASP A 92 25.39 5.77 -3.58
CA ASP A 92 25.68 5.42 -2.18
C ASP A 92 24.87 6.23 -1.17
N GLU A 93 24.24 7.34 -1.57
CA GLU A 93 23.44 8.13 -0.64
C GLU A 93 22.05 7.52 -0.39
N PRO A 94 21.67 7.26 0.88
CA PRO A 94 20.39 6.65 1.25
C PRO A 94 19.15 7.41 0.74
N LYS A 95 19.25 8.73 0.58
CA LYS A 95 18.16 9.57 0.09
C LYS A 95 17.73 9.20 -1.33
N TYR A 96 18.66 8.83 -2.21
CA TYR A 96 18.33 8.43 -3.58
C TYR A 96 17.63 7.07 -3.61
N ILE A 97 18.02 6.17 -2.71
CA ILE A 97 17.35 4.88 -2.53
C ILE A 97 15.89 5.07 -2.09
N LEU A 98 15.63 6.01 -1.17
CA LEU A 98 14.27 6.36 -0.73
C LEU A 98 13.45 7.01 -1.84
N VAL A 99 14.05 7.87 -2.67
CA VAL A 99 13.38 8.47 -3.83
C VAL A 99 13.04 7.42 -4.89
N ALA A 100 13.83 6.35 -5.03
CA ALA A 100 13.60 5.28 -5.98
C ALA A 100 12.24 4.56 -5.79
N VAL A 101 11.74 4.49 -4.56
CA VAL A 101 10.42 3.87 -4.26
C VAL A 101 9.24 4.82 -4.47
N LEU A 102 9.47 6.13 -4.64
CA LEU A 102 8.42 7.11 -4.96
C LEU A 102 7.54 6.71 -6.17
N PRO A 103 8.11 6.36 -7.35
CA PRO A 103 7.31 5.96 -8.50
C PRO A 103 6.42 4.74 -8.22
N MET A 104 6.84 3.79 -7.37
CA MET A 104 5.98 2.67 -6.99
C MET A 104 4.74 3.14 -6.21
N PHE A 105 4.90 4.08 -5.28
CA PHE A 105 3.77 4.66 -4.55
C PHE A 105 2.85 5.47 -5.47
N VAL A 106 3.40 6.27 -6.38
CA VAL A 106 2.59 7.05 -7.34
C VAL A 106 1.80 6.13 -8.27
N ILE A 107 2.44 5.09 -8.82
CA ILE A 107 1.75 4.09 -9.66
C ILE A 107 0.65 3.40 -8.86
N GLY A 108 0.92 3.01 -7.60
CA GLY A 108 -0.08 2.44 -6.71
C GLY A 108 -1.27 3.37 -6.47
N ALA A 109 -1.02 4.66 -6.23
CA ALA A 109 -2.07 5.65 -6.04
C ALA A 109 -2.93 5.80 -7.29
N LEU A 110 -2.30 5.92 -8.46
CA LEU A 110 -3.00 6.01 -9.75
C LEU A 110 -3.84 4.76 -10.01
N LEU A 111 -3.31 3.57 -9.74
CA LEU A 111 -4.04 2.31 -9.93
C LEU A 111 -5.24 2.20 -8.98
N LEU A 112 -5.10 2.66 -7.73
CA LEU A 112 -6.20 2.68 -6.76
C LEU A 112 -7.35 3.61 -7.20
N THR A 113 -7.08 4.66 -7.98
CA THR A 113 -8.16 5.51 -8.55
C THR A 113 -9.04 4.75 -9.53
N ARG A 114 -8.54 3.66 -10.15
CA ARG A 114 -9.30 2.80 -11.08
C ARG A 114 -10.17 1.78 -10.37
N VAL A 115 -10.01 1.59 -9.06
CA VAL A 115 -10.88 0.72 -8.26
C VAL A 115 -12.20 1.43 -8.03
N ASP A 116 -13.28 0.78 -8.46
CA ASP A 116 -14.63 1.35 -8.43
C ASP A 116 -15.12 1.54 -6.98
N GLY A 117 -15.78 2.68 -6.72
CA GLY A 117 -16.27 3.03 -5.37
C GLY A 117 -17.46 2.20 -4.92
N SER A 118 -18.13 1.50 -5.83
CA SER A 118 -19.36 0.73 -5.57
C SER A 118 -19.17 -0.47 -4.63
N LEU A 119 -17.93 -0.90 -4.38
CA LEU A 119 -17.60 -1.95 -3.42
C LEU A 119 -17.53 -1.44 -1.97
N GLU A 120 -17.25 -0.14 -1.79
CA GLU A 120 -17.17 0.52 -0.47
C GLU A 120 -18.54 0.61 0.23
N ASN A 121 -19.61 0.69 -0.57
CA ASN A 121 -21.00 0.71 -0.07
C ASN A 121 -21.47 -0.70 0.36
N ASN A 122 -21.03 -1.75 -0.32
CA ASN A 122 -21.46 -3.13 -0.02
C ASN A 122 -20.89 -3.67 1.31
N GLU A 123 -19.65 -3.30 1.70
CA GLU A 123 -19.11 -3.67 3.02
C GLU A 123 -19.80 -2.92 4.16
N THR A 124 -20.20 -1.66 3.92
CA THR A 124 -20.96 -0.86 4.89
C THR A 124 -22.37 -1.43 5.08
N GLU A 125 -22.99 -1.96 4.02
CA GLU A 125 -24.28 -2.65 4.10
C GLU A 125 -24.17 -4.08 4.68
N ALA A 126 -23.11 -4.83 4.37
CA ALA A 126 -22.88 -6.18 4.91
C ALA A 126 -22.51 -6.18 6.41
N GLY A 127 -22.02 -5.04 6.94
CA GLY A 127 -21.80 -4.82 8.37
C GLY A 127 -23.04 -4.47 9.18
N THR A 128 -24.21 -4.30 8.54
CA THR A 128 -25.48 -4.27 9.27
C THR A 128 -25.86 -5.71 9.59
N PRO A 129 -25.88 -6.14 10.86
CA PRO A 129 -26.42 -7.46 11.18
C PRO A 129 -27.83 -7.48 10.63
N ALA A 130 -28.07 -8.39 9.68
CA ALA A 130 -29.40 -8.66 9.17
C ALA A 130 -30.30 -8.81 10.39
N ARG A 131 -31.17 -7.82 10.64
CA ARG A 131 -32.34 -8.03 11.46
C ARG A 131 -33.08 -9.19 10.80
N ARG A 132 -32.95 -10.39 11.35
CA ARG A 132 -33.94 -11.43 11.18
C ARG A 132 -34.59 -11.64 12.53
N TYR A 133 -35.84 -11.20 12.57
CA TYR A 133 -36.88 -11.62 13.50
C TYR A 133 -36.99 -13.14 13.52
#